data_AF-A0A7G8V2X3-F1
#
_entry.id   AF-A0A7G8V2X3-F1
#
_cell.length_a   1.000
_cell.length_b   1.000
_cell.length_c   1.000
_cell.angle_alpha   90.00
_cell.angle_beta   90.00
_cell.angle_gamma   90.00
#
_symmetry.space_group_name_H-M   'P 1'
#
loop_
_entity.id
_entity.type
_entity.pdbx_description
1 polymer ?
#
loop_
_entity_poly.entity_id
_entity_poly.type
_entity_poly.pdbx_seq_one_letter_code
_entity_poly.pdbx_strand_id
1 'polypeptide(L)'
;MNYNVKHPQIYLIFLCVVTFFSCKQAGKPNVDDIRLDIKIERFDRDLAAGQHKKIEETDLFLRKKYNFFYDDYIHRMVGDKNYSDAEILSTLYKDQAYTDLNAEADSVFKEMKPIEQGLTQTFKYIKYYYPKVKIPRFIAFISGFSVQTPIGDGYMGIGLDMFLGKDSKFYRAIVKSVPLYLSRRFTPAYVVPRITETFAREELFPSKDESHSLLAKMVENGKVLYFMDQVLPEQTPDSLKIGYTTKQLTWCKTFEGDIWAYLIENNLLFETDGQKIQMYVSEAPFTPGLGVKNESAPKLGIWIGWQMVRKYMAENPKVTLQELMNEQDPQKILNGAKYKPKM
;
A
#
# COMPACT_ATOMS: atom_id res chain seq x y z
N MET A 1 -56.79 -55.87 -23.32
CA MET A 1 -56.59 -54.47 -22.89
C MET A 1 -55.36 -54.43 -22.00
N ASN A 2 -54.19 -54.14 -22.56
CA ASN A 2 -52.95 -53.97 -21.79
C ASN A 2 -52.83 -52.49 -21.41
N TYR A 3 -53.01 -52.18 -20.12
CA TYR A 3 -52.83 -50.83 -19.61
C TYR A 3 -51.34 -50.53 -19.45
N ASN A 4 -50.87 -49.59 -20.27
CA ASN A 4 -49.50 -49.12 -20.33
C ASN A 4 -49.36 -47.98 -19.29
N VAL A 5 -48.87 -48.28 -18.09
CA VAL A 5 -48.68 -47.28 -17.03
C VAL A 5 -47.31 -46.63 -17.22
N LYS A 6 -47.29 -45.37 -17.69
CA LYS A 6 -46.08 -44.55 -17.76
C LYS A 6 -45.73 -44.05 -16.35
N HIS A 7 -44.54 -44.39 -15.86
CA HIS A 7 -43.98 -43.80 -14.65
C HIS A 7 -43.56 -42.35 -14.91
N PRO A 8 -43.94 -41.36 -14.07
CA PRO A 8 -43.40 -40.02 -14.18
C PRO A 8 -41.97 -40.00 -13.65
N GLN A 9 -41.00 -39.75 -14.54
CA GLN A 9 -39.63 -39.44 -14.15
C GLN A 9 -39.59 -38.07 -13.46
N ILE A 10 -39.48 -38.08 -12.14
CA ILE A 10 -39.24 -36.88 -11.35
C ILE A 10 -37.76 -36.51 -11.53
N TYR A 11 -37.48 -35.53 -12.38
CA TYR A 11 -36.17 -34.88 -12.44
C TYR A 11 -35.99 -34.07 -11.16
N LEU A 12 -35.29 -34.64 -10.19
CA LEU A 12 -34.80 -33.94 -9.02
C LEU A 12 -33.72 -32.95 -9.49
N ILE A 13 -34.14 -31.76 -9.93
CA ILE A 13 -33.23 -30.65 -10.23
C ILE A 13 -32.55 -30.29 -8.92
N PHE A 14 -31.28 -30.69 -8.81
CA PHE A 14 -30.38 -30.34 -7.74
C PHE A 14 -30.13 -28.82 -7.83
N LEU A 15 -31.02 -28.04 -7.21
CA LEU A 15 -30.81 -26.62 -6.97
C LEU A 15 -29.67 -26.51 -5.94
N CYS A 16 -28.43 -26.58 -6.43
CA CYS A 16 -27.26 -26.11 -5.70
C CYS A 16 -27.46 -24.61 -5.46
N VAL A 17 -28.14 -24.27 -4.37
CA VAL A 17 -28.07 -22.95 -3.76
C VAL A 17 -26.63 -22.80 -3.29
N VAL A 18 -25.80 -22.23 -4.16
CA VAL A 18 -24.47 -21.74 -3.79
C VAL A 18 -24.72 -20.55 -2.86
N THR A 19 -24.91 -20.84 -1.58
CA THR A 19 -24.82 -19.82 -0.53
C THR A 19 -23.38 -19.35 -0.52
N PHE A 20 -23.12 -18.20 -1.13
CA PHE A 20 -21.90 -17.44 -0.89
C PHE A 20 -21.94 -16.96 0.56
N PHE A 21 -21.54 -17.82 1.50
CA PHE A 21 -21.06 -17.35 2.80
C PHE A 21 -19.80 -16.54 2.52
N SER A 22 -19.97 -15.23 2.33
CA SER A 22 -18.90 -14.26 2.49
C SER A 22 -18.43 -14.41 3.93
N CYS A 23 -17.32 -15.12 4.07
CA CYS A 23 -16.65 -15.29 5.34
C CYS A 23 -16.05 -13.93 5.70
N LYS A 24 -16.85 -13.07 6.35
CA LYS A 24 -16.33 -11.86 7.01
C LYS A 24 -15.17 -12.33 7.88
N GLN A 25 -13.97 -11.79 7.69
CA GLN A 25 -12.85 -11.96 8.60
C GLN A 25 -13.38 -11.67 10.00
N ALA A 26 -13.48 -12.73 10.81
CA ALA A 26 -13.94 -12.62 12.17
C ALA A 26 -13.07 -11.58 12.89
N GLY A 27 -13.69 -10.51 13.41
CA GLY A 27 -13.03 -9.54 14.28
C GLY A 27 -12.88 -8.10 13.79
N LYS A 28 -13.23 -7.74 12.55
CA LYS A 28 -13.25 -6.31 12.17
C LYS A 28 -14.45 -5.59 12.79
N PRO A 29 -14.24 -4.38 13.37
CA PRO A 29 -15.32 -3.61 13.98
C PRO A 29 -16.31 -3.13 12.92
N ASN A 30 -17.57 -2.93 13.30
CA ASN A 30 -18.52 -2.26 12.43
C ASN A 30 -18.19 -0.75 12.40
N VAL A 31 -18.01 -0.20 11.20
CA VAL A 31 -17.68 1.22 10.98
C VAL A 31 -18.72 1.95 10.12
N ASP A 32 -19.88 1.33 9.87
CA ASP A 32 -20.92 1.87 9.00
C ASP A 32 -21.45 3.23 9.50
N ASP A 33 -21.53 3.40 10.82
CA ASP A 33 -22.00 4.64 11.47
C ASP A 33 -20.99 5.81 11.37
N ILE A 34 -19.74 5.54 11.00
CA ILE A 34 -18.74 6.58 10.80
C ILE A 34 -19.04 7.30 9.47
N ARG A 35 -19.53 8.53 9.57
CA ARG A 35 -19.76 9.42 8.43
C ARG A 35 -18.43 9.95 7.90
N LEU A 36 -18.00 9.40 6.78
CA LEU A 36 -16.83 9.80 6.01
C LEU A 36 -17.08 9.44 4.55
N ASP A 37 -16.79 10.36 3.64
CA ASP A 37 -16.78 10.14 2.19
C ASP A 37 -15.53 10.85 1.65
N ILE A 38 -14.51 10.07 1.31
CA ILE A 38 -13.27 10.59 0.76
C ILE A 38 -13.46 10.80 -0.74
N LYS A 39 -13.16 12.02 -1.19
CA LYS A 39 -13.04 12.36 -2.61
C LYS A 39 -11.60 12.65 -2.97
N ILE A 40 -11.23 12.28 -4.19
CA ILE A 40 -9.90 12.56 -4.73
C ILE A 40 -10.00 13.78 -5.64
N GLU A 41 -9.25 14.81 -5.29
CA GLU A 41 -9.17 16.04 -6.07
C GLU A 41 -8.22 15.82 -7.26
N ARG A 42 -8.72 16.07 -8.47
CA ARG A 42 -7.97 15.86 -9.73
C ARG A 42 -7.15 17.08 -10.13
N PHE A 43 -6.08 17.34 -9.38
CA PHE A 43 -5.14 18.42 -9.69
C PHE A 43 -4.54 18.26 -11.09
N ASP A 44 -4.25 17.03 -11.50
CA ASP A 44 -3.80 16.68 -12.86
C ASP A 44 -4.72 17.22 -13.97
N ARG A 45 -6.05 17.14 -13.78
CA ARG A 45 -7.05 17.65 -14.73
C ARG A 45 -7.17 19.16 -14.69
N ASP A 46 -7.18 19.72 -13.49
CA ASP A 46 -7.26 21.16 -13.29
C ASP A 46 -6.05 21.89 -13.89
N LEU A 47 -4.85 21.31 -13.70
CA LEU A 47 -3.61 21.79 -14.31
C LEU A 47 -3.68 21.68 -15.83
N ALA A 48 -4.10 20.55 -16.39
CA ALA A 48 -4.24 20.37 -17.85
C ALA A 48 -5.24 21.37 -18.46
N ALA A 49 -6.37 21.62 -17.80
CA ALA A 49 -7.37 22.59 -18.25
C ALA A 49 -6.86 24.04 -18.28
N GLY A 50 -5.78 24.32 -17.55
CA GLY A 50 -5.09 25.61 -17.53
C GLY A 50 -4.17 25.85 -18.74
N GLN A 51 -3.82 24.81 -19.52
CA GLN A 51 -2.86 24.90 -20.64
C GLN A 51 -3.29 25.90 -21.73
N HIS A 52 -4.60 26.13 -21.88
CA HIS A 52 -5.17 27.05 -22.87
C HIS A 52 -5.58 28.41 -22.27
N LYS A 53 -5.21 28.69 -21.02
CA LYS A 53 -5.50 29.94 -20.31
C LYS A 53 -4.22 30.75 -20.13
N LYS A 54 -4.35 31.98 -19.62
CA LYS A 54 -3.18 32.74 -19.19
C LYS A 54 -2.55 32.06 -17.98
N ILE A 55 -1.21 32.04 -17.96
CA ILE A 55 -0.46 31.35 -16.91
C ILE A 55 -0.78 31.92 -15.54
N GLU A 56 -0.88 33.25 -15.43
CA GLU A 56 -1.15 33.96 -14.18
C GLU A 56 -2.55 33.64 -13.64
N GLU A 57 -3.53 33.45 -14.52
CA GLU A 57 -4.89 33.07 -14.14
C GLU A 57 -4.93 31.63 -13.61
N THR A 58 -4.21 30.72 -14.27
CA THR A 58 -4.10 29.33 -13.83
C THR A 58 -3.34 29.21 -12.51
N ASP A 59 -2.20 29.90 -12.38
CA ASP A 59 -1.39 29.93 -11.16
C ASP A 59 -2.21 30.36 -9.94
N LEU A 60 -2.90 31.51 -10.05
CA LEU A 60 -3.75 32.03 -8.99
C LEU A 60 -4.88 31.06 -8.62
N PHE A 61 -5.49 30.42 -9.62
CA PHE A 61 -6.54 29.42 -9.40
C PHE A 61 -6.01 28.20 -8.64
N LEU A 62 -4.91 27.61 -9.10
CA LEU A 62 -4.32 26.41 -8.51
C LEU A 62 -3.83 26.68 -7.08
N ARG A 63 -3.14 27.80 -6.87
CA ARG A 63 -2.71 28.28 -5.55
C ARG A 63 -3.88 28.41 -4.59
N LYS A 64 -4.98 29.05 -5.01
CA LYS A 64 -6.17 29.23 -4.16
C LYS A 64 -6.86 27.91 -3.84
N LYS A 65 -6.98 27.00 -4.81
CA LYS A 65 -7.71 25.74 -4.64
C LYS A 65 -6.91 24.70 -3.85
N TYR A 66 -5.61 24.58 -4.10
CA TYR A 66 -4.77 23.52 -3.59
C TYR A 66 -3.84 23.95 -2.44
N ASN A 67 -3.66 25.25 -2.22
CA ASN A 67 -2.91 25.83 -1.09
C ASN A 67 -1.51 25.18 -0.95
N PHE A 68 -1.14 24.69 0.24
CA PHE A 68 0.18 24.08 0.51
C PHE A 68 0.58 22.97 -0.48
N PHE A 69 -0.38 22.19 -0.99
CA PHE A 69 -0.08 21.18 -2.01
C PHE A 69 0.52 21.81 -3.28
N TYR A 70 -0.01 22.96 -3.72
CA TYR A 70 0.46 23.60 -4.94
C TYR A 70 1.89 24.12 -4.79
N ASP A 71 2.20 24.74 -3.65
CA ASP A 71 3.56 25.21 -3.36
C ASP A 71 4.57 24.04 -3.33
N ASP A 72 4.20 22.93 -2.69
CA ASP A 72 5.03 21.73 -2.65
C ASP A 72 5.16 21.10 -4.04
N TYR A 73 4.07 21.05 -4.82
CA TYR A 73 4.08 20.53 -6.18
C TYR A 73 5.06 21.30 -7.06
N ILE A 74 4.88 22.61 -7.19
CA ILE A 74 5.66 23.48 -8.08
C ILE A 74 7.13 23.51 -7.68
N HIS A 75 7.46 23.60 -6.38
CA HIS A 75 8.84 23.84 -5.96
C HIS A 75 9.60 22.63 -5.40
N ARG A 76 8.93 21.52 -5.11
CA ARG A 76 9.56 20.33 -4.52
C ARG A 76 9.35 19.05 -5.30
N MET A 77 8.36 19.00 -6.21
CA MET A 77 8.03 17.78 -6.95
C MET A 77 8.41 17.89 -8.43
N VAL A 78 8.03 18.98 -9.12
CA VAL A 78 8.24 19.12 -10.57
C VAL A 78 9.15 20.29 -10.97
N GLY A 79 9.42 21.22 -10.06
CA GLY A 79 10.28 22.36 -10.30
C GLY A 79 11.28 22.58 -9.17
N ASP A 80 11.82 23.81 -9.12
CA ASP A 80 12.82 24.25 -8.16
C ASP A 80 12.48 25.67 -7.70
N LYS A 81 12.86 26.03 -6.47
CA LYS A 81 12.67 27.36 -5.86
C LYS A 81 13.43 28.48 -6.57
N ASN A 82 14.35 28.14 -7.47
CA ASN A 82 15.09 29.10 -8.28
C ASN A 82 14.27 29.70 -9.44
N TYR A 83 13.13 29.11 -9.78
CA TYR A 83 12.23 29.58 -10.83
C TYR A 83 10.92 30.09 -10.24
N SER A 84 10.31 31.05 -10.91
CA SER A 84 8.93 31.45 -10.61
C SER A 84 7.93 30.37 -11.02
N ASP A 85 6.78 30.35 -10.36
CA ASP A 85 5.67 29.44 -10.67
C ASP A 85 5.27 29.52 -12.15
N ALA A 86 5.24 30.74 -12.70
CA ALA A 86 4.90 30.98 -14.09
C ALA A 86 5.91 30.33 -15.07
N GLU A 87 7.20 30.37 -14.77
CA GLU A 87 8.24 29.71 -15.57
C GLU A 87 8.10 28.18 -15.50
N ILE A 88 7.80 27.64 -14.33
CA ILE A 88 7.60 26.20 -14.11
C ILE A 88 6.35 25.73 -14.87
N LEU A 89 5.21 26.43 -14.74
CA LEU A 89 3.99 26.14 -15.48
C LEU A 89 4.20 26.24 -17.00
N SER A 90 4.87 27.30 -17.48
CA SER A 90 5.22 27.46 -18.90
C SER A 90 6.03 26.27 -19.40
N THR A 91 6.97 25.79 -18.61
CA THR A 91 7.82 24.63 -18.96
C THR A 91 6.99 23.36 -19.05
N LEU A 92 6.14 23.09 -18.05
CA LEU A 92 5.24 21.92 -18.06
C LEU A 92 4.30 21.91 -19.27
N TYR A 93 3.72 23.07 -19.62
CA TYR A 93 2.79 23.16 -20.76
C TYR A 93 3.44 23.06 -22.14
N LYS A 94 4.75 23.29 -22.23
CA LYS A 94 5.53 23.11 -23.46
C LYS A 94 6.08 21.68 -23.59
N ASP A 95 6.07 20.90 -22.52
CA ASP A 95 6.59 19.53 -22.52
C ASP A 95 5.56 18.55 -23.09
N GLN A 96 5.83 18.04 -24.29
CA GLN A 96 5.01 17.03 -24.93
C GLN A 96 5.00 15.71 -24.16
N ALA A 97 6.12 15.32 -23.54
CA ALA A 97 6.19 14.08 -22.77
C ALA A 97 5.30 14.15 -21.52
N TYR A 98 5.26 15.32 -20.87
CA TYR A 98 4.34 15.57 -19.76
C TYR A 98 2.88 15.52 -20.21
N THR A 99 2.56 16.14 -21.36
CA THR A 99 1.21 16.12 -21.95
C THR A 99 0.76 14.68 -22.26
N ASP A 100 1.63 13.89 -22.90
CA ASP A 100 1.36 12.49 -23.23
C ASP A 100 1.17 11.62 -21.97
N LEU A 101 1.97 11.88 -20.93
CA LEU A 101 1.87 11.18 -19.64
C LEU A 101 0.55 11.50 -18.93
N ASN A 102 0.13 12.76 -18.94
CA ASN A 102 -1.16 13.17 -18.38
C ASN A 102 -2.32 12.48 -19.12
N ALA A 103 -2.29 12.45 -20.45
CA ALA A 103 -3.31 11.77 -21.25
C ALA A 103 -3.39 10.26 -20.94
N GLU A 104 -2.25 9.59 -20.76
CA GLU A 104 -2.21 8.19 -20.34
C GLU A 104 -2.80 8.01 -18.94
N ALA A 105 -2.39 8.82 -17.98
CA ALA A 105 -2.91 8.77 -16.62
C ALA A 105 -4.43 8.99 -16.59
N ASP A 106 -4.95 9.96 -17.34
CA ASP A 106 -6.39 10.18 -17.42
C ASP A 106 -7.13 9.00 -18.04
N SER A 107 -6.52 8.32 -19.02
CA SER A 107 -7.09 7.12 -19.64
C SER A 107 -7.18 5.93 -18.68
N VAL A 108 -6.22 5.79 -17.76
CA VAL A 108 -6.19 4.75 -16.72
C VAL A 108 -7.13 5.11 -15.57
N PHE A 109 -7.14 6.38 -15.17
CA PHE A 109 -7.89 6.92 -14.04
C PHE A 109 -9.11 7.73 -14.49
N LYS A 110 -9.90 7.18 -15.44
CA LYS A 110 -11.16 7.82 -15.88
C LYS A 110 -12.12 8.03 -14.71
N GLU A 111 -12.20 7.03 -13.83
CA GLU A 111 -13.01 7.03 -12.62
C GLU A 111 -12.15 6.82 -11.38
N MET A 112 -12.38 7.66 -10.37
CA MET A 112 -11.71 7.54 -9.06
C MET A 112 -12.53 6.73 -8.06
N LYS A 113 -13.79 6.43 -8.38
CA LYS A 113 -14.76 5.86 -7.45
C LYS A 113 -14.29 4.57 -6.74
N PRO A 114 -13.64 3.59 -7.40
CA PRO A 114 -13.13 2.41 -6.70
C PRO A 114 -12.05 2.75 -5.65
N ILE A 115 -11.18 3.70 -5.97
CA ILE A 115 -10.11 4.16 -5.07
C ILE A 115 -10.71 4.97 -3.92
N GLU A 116 -11.62 5.89 -4.22
CA GLU A 116 -12.36 6.68 -3.22
C GLU A 116 -13.12 5.79 -2.23
N GLN A 117 -13.78 4.73 -2.71
CA GLN A 117 -14.46 3.76 -1.86
C GLN A 117 -13.47 3.00 -0.97
N GLY A 118 -12.34 2.56 -1.53
CA GLY A 118 -11.28 1.89 -0.77
C GLY A 118 -10.69 2.79 0.32
N LEU A 119 -10.32 4.03 -0.03
CA LEU A 119 -9.83 5.04 0.92
C LEU A 119 -10.90 5.35 1.98
N THR A 120 -12.14 5.58 1.59
CA THR A 120 -13.25 5.85 2.52
C THR A 120 -13.37 4.72 3.54
N GLN A 121 -13.44 3.47 3.09
CA GLN A 121 -13.54 2.33 3.99
C GLN A 121 -12.32 2.26 4.91
N THR A 122 -11.12 2.46 4.37
CA THR A 122 -9.91 2.41 5.17
C THR A 122 -9.85 3.48 6.24
N PHE A 123 -10.11 4.73 5.88
CA PHE A 123 -10.04 5.83 6.83
C PHE A 123 -11.21 5.84 7.83
N LYS A 124 -12.34 5.17 7.52
CA LYS A 124 -13.34 4.84 8.55
C LYS A 124 -12.76 3.91 9.62
N TYR A 125 -12.09 2.83 9.24
CA TYR A 125 -11.40 1.96 10.19
C TYR A 125 -10.30 2.69 10.96
N ILE A 126 -9.49 3.53 10.29
CA ILE A 126 -8.47 4.33 10.96
C ILE A 126 -9.12 5.24 12.02
N LYS A 127 -10.21 5.94 11.67
CA LYS A 127 -10.95 6.80 12.60
C LYS A 127 -11.60 6.04 13.74
N TYR A 128 -12.02 4.79 13.52
CA TYR A 128 -12.49 3.92 14.59
C TYR A 128 -11.40 3.68 15.64
N TYR A 129 -10.19 3.28 15.21
CA TYR A 129 -9.08 3.01 16.13
C TYR A 129 -8.45 4.29 16.69
N TYR A 130 -8.45 5.37 15.93
CA TYR A 130 -7.83 6.66 16.27
C TYR A 130 -8.83 7.81 16.05
N PRO A 131 -9.82 8.02 16.93
CA PRO A 131 -10.91 8.99 16.70
C PRO A 131 -10.49 10.46 16.54
N LYS A 132 -9.30 10.81 17.05
CA LYS A 132 -8.71 12.16 16.97
C LYS A 132 -7.87 12.39 15.72
N VAL A 133 -7.72 11.38 14.86
CA VAL A 133 -6.94 11.48 13.62
C VAL A 133 -7.51 12.56 12.71
N LYS A 134 -6.64 13.38 12.13
CA LYS A 134 -7.02 14.32 11.07
C LYS A 134 -6.95 13.59 9.74
N ILE A 135 -8.03 13.62 8.98
CA ILE A 135 -8.09 13.01 7.65
C ILE A 135 -7.58 14.04 6.64
N PRO A 136 -6.52 13.75 5.87
CA PRO A 136 -6.00 14.68 4.89
C PRO A 136 -6.91 14.77 3.67
N ARG A 137 -6.73 15.83 2.87
CA ARG A 137 -7.22 15.88 1.48
C ARG A 137 -6.43 14.89 0.64
N PHE A 138 -7.06 14.26 -0.35
CA PHE A 138 -6.38 13.37 -1.29
C PHE A 138 -6.32 14.03 -2.65
N ILE A 139 -5.11 14.27 -3.17
CA ILE A 139 -4.90 15.08 -4.36
C ILE A 139 -4.12 14.26 -5.38
N ALA A 140 -4.73 13.98 -6.53
CA ALA A 140 -4.10 13.23 -7.61
C ALA A 140 -3.34 14.17 -8.57
N PHE A 141 -2.12 13.80 -8.94
CA PHE A 141 -1.21 14.64 -9.71
C PHE A 141 -0.25 13.82 -10.58
N ILE A 142 0.51 14.50 -11.44
CA ILE A 142 1.56 13.93 -12.30
C ILE A 142 2.90 14.59 -11.96
N SER A 143 3.92 13.79 -11.71
CA SER A 143 5.23 14.23 -11.19
C SER A 143 6.40 14.01 -12.15
N GLY A 144 6.19 13.24 -13.23
CA GLY A 144 7.28 12.76 -14.08
C GLY A 144 8.03 11.58 -13.45
N PHE A 145 7.33 10.72 -12.73
CA PHE A 145 7.85 9.55 -12.00
C PHE A 145 8.78 9.87 -10.82
N SER A 146 8.69 11.08 -10.26
CA SER A 146 9.57 11.53 -9.16
C SER A 146 8.97 11.23 -7.78
N VAL A 147 7.64 11.35 -7.61
CA VAL A 147 7.00 11.29 -6.30
C VAL A 147 5.73 10.43 -6.35
N GLN A 148 5.63 9.41 -5.49
CA GLN A 148 4.50 8.46 -5.49
C GLN A 148 3.36 8.87 -4.56
N THR A 149 3.64 9.09 -3.27
CA THR A 149 2.62 9.45 -2.26
C THR A 149 3.19 10.49 -1.29
N PRO A 150 3.36 11.76 -1.70
CA PRO A 150 3.86 12.79 -0.80
C PRO A 150 2.82 13.08 0.29
N ILE A 151 3.31 13.44 1.46
CA ILE A 151 2.49 13.94 2.55
C ILE A 151 2.94 15.35 2.92
N GLY A 152 1.98 16.21 3.22
CA GLY A 152 2.24 17.60 3.58
C GLY A 152 1.13 18.14 4.47
N ASP A 153 1.09 19.45 4.65
CA ASP A 153 0.15 20.07 5.60
C ASP A 153 -1.30 19.92 5.13
N GLY A 154 -2.01 18.97 5.74
CA GLY A 154 -3.42 18.69 5.49
C GLY A 154 -3.71 17.94 4.19
N TYR A 155 -2.71 17.36 3.52
CA TYR A 155 -2.91 16.61 2.28
C TYR A 155 -2.04 15.36 2.17
N MET A 156 -2.51 14.40 1.37
CA MET A 156 -1.72 13.33 0.77
C MET A 156 -1.88 13.36 -0.75
N GLY A 157 -0.75 13.35 -1.45
CA GLY A 157 -0.72 13.28 -2.89
C GLY A 157 -0.81 11.85 -3.41
N ILE A 158 -1.37 11.68 -4.60
CA ILE A 158 -1.40 10.43 -5.37
C ILE A 158 -0.75 10.72 -6.73
N GLY A 159 0.53 10.37 -6.89
CA GLY A 159 1.24 10.47 -8.16
C GLY A 159 0.72 9.41 -9.14
N LEU A 160 -0.23 9.77 -10.00
CA LEU A 160 -0.93 8.82 -10.88
C LEU A 160 0.02 8.14 -11.87
N ASP A 161 1.05 8.87 -12.29
CA ASP A 161 2.15 8.39 -13.11
C ASP A 161 2.98 7.28 -12.43
N MET A 162 2.85 7.08 -11.11
CA MET A 162 3.44 5.95 -10.39
C MET A 162 2.47 4.77 -10.20
N PHE A 163 1.32 4.79 -10.88
CA PHE A 163 0.26 3.77 -10.78
C PHE A 163 -0.45 3.42 -12.11
N LEU A 164 0.15 3.72 -13.27
CA LEU A 164 -0.43 3.52 -14.62
C LEU A 164 -0.73 2.06 -15.03
N GLY A 165 -0.23 1.07 -14.29
CA GLY A 165 -0.29 -0.34 -14.65
C GLY A 165 1.06 -0.87 -15.15
N LYS A 166 1.37 -2.12 -14.79
CA LYS A 166 2.68 -2.76 -15.05
C LYS A 166 3.08 -2.81 -16.53
N ASP A 167 2.09 -2.74 -17.42
CA ASP A 167 2.29 -2.83 -18.87
C ASP A 167 2.33 -1.44 -19.55
N SER A 168 2.29 -0.35 -18.78
CA SER A 168 2.38 1.01 -19.31
C SER A 168 3.64 1.20 -20.15
N LYS A 169 3.48 1.81 -21.32
CA LYS A 169 4.58 2.10 -22.25
C LYS A 169 5.67 2.97 -21.62
N PHE A 170 5.31 3.86 -20.68
CA PHE A 170 6.25 4.77 -20.04
C PHE A 170 7.22 4.06 -19.08
N TYR A 171 6.80 2.98 -18.43
CA TYR A 171 7.67 2.25 -17.49
C TYR A 171 8.85 1.55 -18.17
N ARG A 172 8.72 1.22 -19.46
CA ARG A 172 9.86 0.70 -20.24
C ARG A 172 10.93 1.77 -20.45
N ALA A 173 10.55 3.04 -20.57
CA ALA A 173 11.48 4.14 -20.78
C ALA A 173 12.28 4.45 -19.50
N ILE A 174 11.66 4.30 -18.33
CA ILE A 174 12.31 4.54 -17.02
C ILE A 174 12.93 3.29 -16.39
N VAL A 175 12.93 2.14 -17.05
CA VAL A 175 13.43 0.88 -16.45
C VAL A 175 14.91 0.97 -16.02
N LYS A 176 15.69 1.85 -16.66
CA LYS A 176 17.08 2.12 -16.28
C LYS A 176 17.20 2.83 -14.93
N SER A 177 16.23 3.68 -14.58
CA SER A 177 16.18 4.42 -13.31
C SER A 177 15.31 3.73 -12.25
N VAL A 178 14.30 2.96 -12.66
CA VAL A 178 13.40 2.21 -11.78
C VAL A 178 13.40 0.72 -12.17
N PRO A 179 14.06 -0.15 -11.38
CA PRO A 179 14.09 -1.58 -11.63
C PRO A 179 12.70 -2.23 -11.78
N LEU A 180 12.59 -3.23 -12.67
CA LEU A 180 11.32 -3.93 -12.96
C LEU A 180 10.64 -4.54 -11.73
N TYR A 181 11.41 -5.02 -10.76
CA TYR A 181 10.85 -5.61 -9.54
C TYR A 181 10.12 -4.57 -8.67
N LEU A 182 10.43 -3.28 -8.82
CA LEU A 182 9.71 -2.18 -8.18
C LEU A 182 8.50 -1.75 -9.02
N SER A 183 8.72 -1.47 -10.32
CA SER A 183 7.69 -0.91 -11.20
C SER A 183 6.54 -1.87 -11.50
N ARG A 184 6.71 -3.19 -11.29
CA ARG A 184 5.59 -4.16 -11.32
C ARG A 184 4.42 -3.79 -10.39
N ARG A 185 4.70 -3.01 -9.34
CA ARG A 185 3.72 -2.55 -8.35
C ARG A 185 3.08 -1.23 -8.73
N PHE A 186 3.49 -0.60 -9.81
CA PHE A 186 2.97 0.69 -10.25
C PHE A 186 1.64 0.49 -10.98
N THR A 187 0.64 -0.03 -10.26
CA THR A 187 -0.70 -0.34 -10.78
C THR A 187 -1.78 0.31 -9.91
N PRO A 188 -3.00 0.55 -10.45
CA PRO A 188 -4.05 1.22 -9.70
C PRO A 188 -4.43 0.50 -8.39
N ALA A 189 -4.30 -0.83 -8.37
CA ALA A 189 -4.58 -1.65 -7.18
C ALA A 189 -3.68 -1.34 -5.97
N TYR A 190 -2.51 -0.74 -6.20
CA TYR A 190 -1.59 -0.34 -5.13
C TYR A 190 -1.88 1.02 -4.53
N VAL A 191 -2.77 1.85 -5.11
CA VAL A 191 -3.02 3.22 -4.61
C VAL A 191 -3.49 3.21 -3.14
N VAL A 192 -4.54 2.44 -2.83
CA VAL A 192 -5.10 2.39 -1.46
C VAL A 192 -4.10 1.80 -0.45
N PRO A 193 -3.46 0.63 -0.70
CA PRO A 193 -2.43 0.11 0.21
C PRO A 193 -1.25 1.05 0.42
N ARG A 194 -0.75 1.71 -0.63
CA ARG A 194 0.42 2.60 -0.52
C ARG A 194 0.10 3.88 0.24
N ILE A 195 -1.05 4.50 -0.01
CA ILE A 195 -1.51 5.64 0.77
C ILE A 195 -1.68 5.25 2.25
N THR A 196 -2.26 4.08 2.52
CA THR A 196 -2.45 3.60 3.89
C THR A 196 -1.12 3.36 4.60
N GLU A 197 -0.16 2.73 3.92
CA GLU A 197 1.17 2.49 4.48
C GLU A 197 1.91 3.80 4.77
N THR A 198 1.91 4.73 3.82
CA THR A 198 2.54 6.05 4.00
C THR A 198 1.89 6.80 5.15
N PHE A 199 0.55 6.84 5.23
CA PHE A 199 -0.14 7.48 6.34
C PHE A 199 0.20 6.83 7.69
N ALA A 200 0.26 5.50 7.74
CA ALA A 200 0.63 4.78 8.95
C ALA A 200 2.04 5.13 9.42
N ARG A 201 3.00 5.18 8.50
CA ARG A 201 4.42 5.40 8.84
C ARG A 201 4.74 6.85 9.13
N GLU A 202 4.19 7.79 8.38
CA GLU A 202 4.58 9.20 8.48
C GLU A 202 3.73 9.97 9.51
N GLU A 203 2.43 9.65 9.65
CA GLU A 203 1.53 10.41 10.53
C GLU A 203 1.23 9.70 11.85
N LEU A 204 0.92 8.40 11.79
CA LEU A 204 0.43 7.68 12.98
C LEU A 204 1.57 7.11 13.81
N PHE A 205 2.53 6.48 13.15
CA PHE A 205 3.58 5.69 13.77
C PHE A 205 4.96 6.03 13.20
N PRO A 206 5.40 7.30 13.30
CA PRO A 206 6.74 7.69 12.89
C PRO A 206 7.78 6.84 13.61
N SER A 207 8.71 6.29 12.82
CA SER A 207 9.79 5.46 13.34
C SER A 207 10.60 6.26 14.36
N LYS A 208 10.84 5.66 15.53
CA LYS A 208 11.76 6.19 16.53
C LYS A 208 13.09 5.51 16.27
N ASP A 209 14.13 6.28 15.97
CA ASP A 209 15.46 5.79 15.57
C ASP A 209 16.24 5.07 16.68
N GLU A 210 15.57 4.63 17.75
CA GLU A 210 16.18 4.18 19.00
C GLU A 210 16.50 2.67 19.03
N SER A 211 15.96 1.87 18.10
CA SER A 211 16.17 0.42 18.07
C SER A 211 16.71 -0.08 16.73
N HIS A 212 17.94 -0.62 16.77
CA HIS A 212 18.70 -0.99 15.59
C HIS A 212 18.81 -2.50 15.34
N SER A 213 18.19 -3.37 16.13
CA SER A 213 18.30 -4.81 15.87
C SER A 213 17.44 -5.27 14.69
N LEU A 214 17.83 -6.37 14.02
CA LEU A 214 16.98 -6.97 12.99
C LEU A 214 15.60 -7.30 13.54
N LEU A 215 15.50 -7.91 14.73
CA LEU A 215 14.21 -8.22 15.37
C LEU A 215 13.34 -6.97 15.57
N ALA A 216 13.94 -5.85 16.00
CA ALA A 216 13.21 -4.59 16.13
C ALA A 216 12.64 -4.13 14.79
N LYS A 217 13.44 -4.15 13.72
CA LYS A 217 12.98 -3.77 12.37
C LYS A 217 11.93 -4.75 11.81
N MET A 218 12.05 -6.04 12.11
CA MET A 218 11.04 -7.04 11.75
C MET A 218 9.71 -6.74 12.44
N VAL A 219 9.71 -6.55 13.76
CA VAL A 219 8.49 -6.27 14.54
C VAL A 219 7.89 -4.92 14.17
N GLU A 220 8.69 -3.87 14.02
CA GLU A 220 8.24 -2.54 13.60
C GLU A 220 7.47 -2.59 12.27
N ASN A 221 8.06 -3.19 11.24
CA ASN A 221 7.39 -3.35 9.95
C ASN A 221 6.22 -4.33 10.01
N GLY A 222 6.33 -5.38 10.83
CA GLY A 222 5.25 -6.33 11.08
C GLY A 222 4.02 -5.67 11.71
N LYS A 223 4.22 -4.73 12.64
CA LYS A 223 3.15 -3.92 13.25
C LYS A 223 2.45 -3.05 12.22
N VAL A 224 3.19 -2.40 11.31
CA VAL A 224 2.58 -1.61 10.21
C VAL A 224 1.74 -2.49 9.28
N LEU A 225 2.25 -3.66 8.89
CA LEU A 225 1.50 -4.59 8.04
C LEU A 225 0.28 -5.19 8.77
N TYR A 226 0.38 -5.44 10.08
CA TYR A 226 -0.77 -5.85 10.88
C TYR A 226 -1.80 -4.73 11.03
N PHE A 227 -1.38 -3.48 11.22
CA PHE A 227 -2.27 -2.33 11.18
C PHE A 227 -3.02 -2.27 9.84
N MET A 228 -2.31 -2.48 8.73
CA MET A 228 -2.92 -2.58 7.40
C MET A 228 -3.92 -3.76 7.28
N ASP A 229 -3.69 -4.89 7.95
CA ASP A 229 -4.70 -5.96 8.04
C ASP A 229 -6.00 -5.47 8.65
N GLN A 230 -5.90 -4.63 9.69
CA GLN A 230 -7.07 -4.13 10.43
C GLN A 230 -7.84 -3.07 9.65
N VAL A 231 -7.16 -2.22 8.87
CA VAL A 231 -7.79 -1.02 8.27
C VAL A 231 -8.04 -1.11 6.77
N LEU A 232 -7.35 -1.96 6.02
CA LEU A 232 -7.62 -2.10 4.58
C LEU A 232 -8.95 -2.83 4.30
N PRO A 233 -9.56 -2.65 3.11
CA PRO A 233 -10.73 -3.42 2.71
C PRO A 233 -10.42 -4.91 2.78
N GLU A 234 -11.38 -5.70 3.25
CA GLU A 234 -11.20 -7.13 3.54
C GLU A 234 -10.70 -7.94 2.33
N GLN A 235 -11.15 -7.57 1.14
CA GLN A 235 -10.74 -8.17 -0.13
C GLN A 235 -9.31 -7.82 -0.57
N THR A 236 -8.58 -6.99 0.18
CA THR A 236 -7.21 -6.59 -0.18
C THR A 236 -6.24 -7.74 0.14
N PRO A 237 -5.64 -8.38 -0.88
CA PRO A 237 -4.77 -9.53 -0.66
C PRO A 237 -3.44 -9.13 -0.03
N ASP A 238 -2.85 -10.05 0.74
CA ASP A 238 -1.57 -9.85 1.40
C ASP A 238 -0.44 -9.48 0.42
N SER A 239 -0.51 -9.96 -0.82
CA SER A 239 0.46 -9.63 -1.87
C SER A 239 0.52 -8.13 -2.17
N LEU A 240 -0.61 -7.41 -2.11
CA LEU A 240 -0.65 -5.96 -2.31
C LEU A 240 -0.14 -5.20 -1.08
N LYS A 241 -0.35 -5.73 0.13
CA LYS A 241 0.13 -5.10 1.38
C LYS A 241 1.66 -5.10 1.45
N ILE A 242 2.28 -6.25 1.20
CA ILE A 242 3.74 -6.40 1.28
C ILE A 242 4.48 -6.13 -0.04
N GLY A 243 3.76 -6.11 -1.18
CA GLY A 243 4.33 -5.89 -2.50
C GLY A 243 4.97 -7.13 -3.14
N TYR A 244 4.51 -8.32 -2.75
CA TYR A 244 4.99 -9.60 -3.29
C TYR A 244 4.20 -10.02 -4.52
N THR A 245 4.85 -10.77 -5.40
CA THR A 245 4.12 -11.59 -6.37
C THR A 245 3.44 -12.75 -5.66
N THR A 246 2.42 -13.35 -6.28
CA THR A 246 1.81 -14.59 -5.75
C THR A 246 2.85 -15.69 -5.53
N LYS A 247 3.81 -15.85 -6.46
CA LYS A 247 4.91 -16.83 -6.31
C LYS A 247 5.75 -16.56 -5.06
N GLN A 248 6.14 -15.30 -4.84
CA GLN A 248 6.94 -14.91 -3.66
C GLN A 248 6.16 -15.14 -2.35
N LEU A 249 4.88 -14.79 -2.31
CA LEU A 249 4.05 -15.01 -1.12
C LEU A 249 3.84 -16.50 -0.84
N THR A 250 3.60 -17.32 -1.87
CA THR A 250 3.51 -18.78 -1.74
C THR A 250 4.83 -19.35 -1.24
N TRP A 251 5.96 -18.91 -1.80
CA TRP A 251 7.29 -19.36 -1.37
C TRP A 251 7.51 -19.08 0.12
N CYS A 252 7.22 -17.87 0.60
CA CYS A 252 7.34 -17.55 2.03
C CYS A 252 6.49 -18.47 2.91
N LYS A 253 5.23 -18.72 2.52
CA LYS A 253 4.35 -19.61 3.28
C LYS A 253 4.84 -21.06 3.31
N THR A 254 5.41 -21.53 2.19
CA THR A 254 5.94 -22.90 2.10
C THR A 254 7.18 -23.07 2.96
N PHE A 255 8.06 -22.08 3.00
CA PHE A 255 9.36 -22.15 3.66
C PHE A 255 9.43 -21.35 4.97
N GLU A 256 8.29 -21.07 5.62
CA GLU A 256 8.23 -20.23 6.83
C GLU A 256 9.12 -20.78 7.95
N GLY A 257 9.05 -22.10 8.17
CA GLY A 257 9.88 -22.82 9.14
C GLY A 257 11.37 -22.68 8.86
N ASP A 258 11.77 -22.88 7.61
CA ASP A 258 13.18 -22.80 7.19
C ASP A 258 13.75 -21.39 7.29
N ILE A 259 12.96 -20.37 6.90
CA ILE A 259 13.37 -18.96 7.04
C ILE A 259 13.62 -18.65 8.53
N TRP A 260 12.71 -19.09 9.40
CA TRP A 260 12.86 -18.87 10.84
C TRP A 260 14.07 -19.61 11.42
N ALA A 261 14.26 -20.89 11.06
CA ALA A 261 15.42 -21.68 11.48
C ALA A 261 16.73 -20.98 11.09
N TYR A 262 16.83 -20.53 9.83
CA TYR A 262 17.99 -19.79 9.34
C TYR A 262 18.27 -18.52 10.16
N LEU A 263 17.25 -17.73 10.50
CA LEU A 263 17.43 -16.51 11.32
C LEU A 263 17.97 -16.82 12.71
N ILE A 264 17.54 -17.94 13.31
CA ILE A 264 17.98 -18.38 14.64
C ILE A 264 19.40 -18.96 14.59
N GLU A 265 19.66 -19.89 13.67
CA GLU A 265 20.95 -20.58 13.54
C GLU A 265 22.11 -19.61 13.25
N ASN A 266 21.83 -18.54 12.52
CA ASN A 266 22.81 -17.50 12.21
C ASN A 266 22.82 -16.34 13.23
N ASN A 267 22.07 -16.47 14.34
CA ASN A 267 21.95 -15.45 15.39
C ASN A 267 21.56 -14.05 14.85
N LEU A 268 20.73 -14.00 13.81
CA LEU A 268 20.45 -12.76 13.07
C LEU A 268 19.46 -11.85 13.80
N LEU A 269 18.62 -12.37 14.69
CA LEU A 269 17.61 -11.56 15.39
C LEU A 269 18.20 -10.39 16.19
N PHE A 270 19.38 -10.60 16.77
CA PHE A 270 20.08 -9.62 17.58
C PHE A 270 21.19 -8.88 16.80
N GLU A 271 21.30 -9.12 15.49
CA GLU A 271 22.22 -8.38 14.63
C GLU A 271 21.85 -6.89 14.63
N THR A 272 22.87 -6.03 14.73
CA THR A 272 22.75 -4.56 14.78
C THR A 272 23.54 -3.87 13.66
N ASP A 273 24.31 -4.62 12.86
CA ASP A 273 24.96 -4.11 11.67
C ASP A 273 23.91 -3.74 10.60
N GLY A 274 23.84 -2.44 10.29
CA GLY A 274 22.84 -1.90 9.37
C GLY A 274 22.92 -2.48 7.96
N GLN A 275 24.10 -2.79 7.44
CA GLN A 275 24.24 -3.37 6.09
C GLN A 275 23.70 -4.79 6.05
N LYS A 276 23.97 -5.59 7.09
CA LYS A 276 23.42 -6.94 7.20
C LYS A 276 21.91 -6.92 7.37
N ILE A 277 21.38 -6.04 8.23
CA ILE A 277 19.94 -5.87 8.42
C ILE A 277 19.25 -5.55 7.09
N GLN A 278 19.84 -4.64 6.31
CA GLN A 278 19.30 -4.18 5.04
C GLN A 278 19.04 -5.34 4.06
N MET A 279 19.86 -6.39 4.09
CA MET A 279 19.66 -7.60 3.27
C MET A 279 18.31 -8.29 3.51
N TYR A 280 17.75 -8.16 4.72
CA TYR A 280 16.52 -8.88 5.13
C TYR A 280 15.27 -8.00 5.14
N VAL A 281 15.42 -6.67 5.15
CA VAL A 281 14.28 -5.75 5.31
C VAL A 281 14.03 -4.84 4.12
N SER A 282 14.96 -4.74 3.17
CA SER A 282 14.81 -3.80 2.06
C SER A 282 14.41 -4.43 0.74
N GLU A 283 13.96 -3.57 -0.17
CA GLU A 283 13.52 -3.97 -1.49
C GLU A 283 14.67 -4.56 -2.30
N ALA A 284 14.43 -5.72 -2.88
CA ALA A 284 15.35 -6.43 -3.74
C ALA A 284 14.55 -7.39 -4.65
N PRO A 285 15.19 -8.02 -5.65
CA PRO A 285 14.55 -9.12 -6.37
C PRO A 285 14.30 -10.36 -5.49
N PHE A 286 15.22 -10.64 -4.54
CA PHE A 286 15.21 -11.78 -3.62
C PHE A 286 16.07 -11.48 -2.37
N THR A 287 15.99 -12.32 -1.33
CA THR A 287 16.85 -12.24 -0.13
C THR A 287 18.03 -13.22 -0.26
N PRO A 288 19.30 -12.76 -0.25
CA PRO A 288 20.46 -13.64 -0.36
C PRO A 288 20.56 -14.68 0.77
N GLY A 289 21.20 -15.81 0.50
CA GLY A 289 21.46 -16.86 1.51
C GLY A 289 20.29 -17.80 1.80
N LEU A 290 19.11 -17.56 1.21
CA LEU A 290 17.91 -18.39 1.35
C LEU A 290 17.35 -18.80 -0.01
N GLY A 291 16.93 -20.05 -0.12
CA GLY A 291 16.41 -20.65 -1.36
C GLY A 291 17.50 -21.06 -2.37
N VAL A 292 17.07 -21.71 -3.45
CA VAL A 292 17.94 -22.15 -4.55
C VAL A 292 17.74 -21.21 -5.74
N LYS A 293 18.81 -20.85 -6.46
CA LYS A 293 18.75 -20.03 -7.69
C LYS A 293 17.93 -18.73 -7.53
N ASN A 294 18.10 -18.02 -6.41
CA ASN A 294 17.49 -16.70 -6.18
C ASN A 294 15.94 -16.71 -6.17
N GLU A 295 15.33 -17.82 -5.73
CA GLU A 295 13.88 -17.97 -5.68
C GLU A 295 13.21 -17.35 -4.44
N SER A 296 14.00 -16.97 -3.43
CA SER A 296 13.47 -16.37 -2.20
C SER A 296 12.71 -15.06 -2.48
N ALA A 297 11.70 -14.78 -1.66
CA ALA A 297 11.11 -13.45 -1.67
C ALA A 297 12.11 -12.42 -1.11
N PRO A 298 12.02 -11.13 -1.49
CA PRO A 298 12.74 -10.06 -0.81
C PRO A 298 12.15 -9.82 0.58
N LYS A 299 12.73 -8.92 1.39
CA LYS A 299 12.13 -8.44 2.65
C LYS A 299 11.68 -9.56 3.62
N LEU A 300 12.38 -10.69 3.66
CA LEU A 300 11.95 -11.85 4.47
C LEU A 300 11.84 -11.53 5.95
N GLY A 301 12.70 -10.64 6.48
CA GLY A 301 12.59 -10.17 7.85
C GLY A 301 11.25 -9.47 8.11
N ILE A 302 10.80 -8.61 7.19
CA ILE A 302 9.49 -7.93 7.31
C ILE A 302 8.35 -8.96 7.25
N TRP A 303 8.42 -9.94 6.36
CA TRP A 303 7.37 -10.96 6.25
C TRP A 303 7.25 -11.83 7.50
N ILE A 304 8.38 -12.29 8.06
CA ILE A 304 8.41 -13.03 9.32
C ILE A 304 7.93 -12.16 10.48
N GLY A 305 8.38 -10.90 10.56
CA GLY A 305 7.92 -9.94 11.56
C GLY A 305 6.40 -9.75 11.51
N TRP A 306 5.81 -9.72 10.32
CA TRP A 306 4.36 -9.66 10.14
C TRP A 306 3.65 -10.93 10.63
N GLN A 307 4.16 -12.13 10.31
CA GLN A 307 3.57 -13.37 10.83
C GLN A 307 3.73 -13.49 12.36
N MET A 308 4.86 -13.02 12.90
CA MET A 308 5.12 -12.94 14.33
C MET A 308 4.10 -12.05 15.04
N VAL A 309 3.84 -10.85 14.52
CA VAL A 309 2.83 -9.93 15.07
C VAL A 309 1.40 -10.50 14.94
N ARG A 310 1.07 -11.13 13.81
CA ARG A 310 -0.22 -11.83 13.64
C ARG A 310 -0.40 -12.92 14.70
N LYS A 311 0.63 -13.74 14.93
CA LYS A 311 0.61 -14.78 15.96
C LYS A 311 0.53 -14.19 17.37
N TYR A 312 1.29 -13.13 17.66
CA TYR A 312 1.20 -12.40 18.93
C TYR A 312 -0.23 -11.98 19.24
N MET A 313 -0.92 -11.34 18.30
CA MET A 313 -2.29 -10.87 18.52
C MET A 313 -3.29 -12.03 18.65
N ALA A 314 -3.06 -13.14 17.94
CA ALA A 314 -3.89 -14.35 18.08
C ALA A 314 -3.74 -15.02 19.45
N GLU A 315 -2.52 -15.06 20.01
CA GLU A 315 -2.23 -15.63 21.34
C GLU A 315 -2.62 -14.68 22.49
N ASN A 316 -2.81 -13.39 22.20
CA ASN A 316 -3.08 -12.35 23.19
C ASN A 316 -4.37 -11.57 22.83
N PRO A 317 -5.56 -12.21 22.82
CA PRO A 317 -6.80 -11.62 22.31
C PRO A 317 -7.33 -10.41 23.11
N LYS A 318 -6.75 -10.13 24.28
CA LYS A 318 -7.06 -8.95 25.09
C LYS A 318 -6.25 -7.71 24.69
N VAL A 319 -5.14 -7.90 23.96
CA VAL A 319 -4.31 -6.79 23.50
C VAL A 319 -5.03 -6.09 22.37
N THR A 320 -5.22 -4.79 22.53
CA THR A 320 -5.82 -3.92 21.52
C THR A 320 -4.81 -3.55 20.43
N LEU A 321 -5.30 -3.06 19.29
CA LEU A 321 -4.42 -2.57 18.22
C LEU A 321 -3.53 -1.42 18.72
N GLN A 322 -4.08 -0.52 19.54
CA GLN A 322 -3.34 0.62 20.08
C GLN A 322 -2.24 0.19 21.06
N GLU A 323 -2.52 -0.79 21.92
CA GLU A 323 -1.50 -1.38 22.80
C GLU A 323 -0.38 -2.05 22.00
N LEU A 324 -0.72 -2.80 20.94
CA LEU A 324 0.28 -3.36 20.03
C LEU A 324 1.15 -2.26 19.41
N MET A 325 0.54 -1.21 18.87
CA MET A 325 1.29 -0.14 18.19
C MET A 325 2.22 0.59 19.16
N ASN A 326 1.78 0.78 20.41
CA ASN A 326 2.56 1.44 21.47
C ASN A 326 3.64 0.55 22.09
N GLU A 327 3.58 -0.77 21.93
CA GLU A 327 4.60 -1.68 22.45
C GLU A 327 5.96 -1.42 21.78
N GLN A 328 6.97 -1.12 22.60
CA GLN A 328 8.32 -0.78 22.15
C GLN A 328 9.30 -1.94 22.31
N ASP A 329 8.97 -2.96 23.10
CA ASP A 329 9.82 -4.12 23.30
C ASP A 329 9.51 -5.22 22.25
N PRO A 330 10.37 -5.39 21.22
CA PRO A 330 10.16 -6.43 20.21
C PRO A 330 10.36 -7.83 20.78
N GLN A 331 11.13 -8.01 21.86
CA GLN A 331 11.32 -9.29 22.54
C GLN A 331 10.02 -9.72 23.25
N LYS A 332 9.28 -8.78 23.83
CA LYS A 332 7.95 -9.06 24.39
C LYS A 332 6.98 -9.57 23.33
N ILE A 333 6.98 -8.98 22.14
CA ILE A 333 6.17 -9.45 21.01
C ILE A 333 6.59 -10.86 20.59
N LEU A 334 7.89 -11.11 20.39
CA LEU A 334 8.42 -12.43 20.04
C LEU A 334 8.05 -13.51 21.06
N ASN A 335 8.28 -13.24 22.35
CA ASN A 335 7.99 -14.16 23.45
C ASN A 335 6.48 -14.41 23.58
N GLY A 336 5.68 -13.35 23.54
CA GLY A 336 4.22 -13.43 23.61
C GLY A 336 3.59 -14.14 22.42
N ALA A 337 4.23 -14.09 21.25
CA ALA A 337 3.82 -14.85 20.07
C ALA A 337 4.10 -16.34 20.21
N LYS A 338 5.05 -16.77 21.06
CA LYS A 338 5.59 -18.14 21.06
C LYS A 338 5.92 -18.59 19.64
N TYR A 339 6.59 -17.71 18.88
CA TYR A 339 6.74 -17.88 17.44
C TYR A 339 7.64 -19.08 17.12
N LYS A 340 7.03 -20.14 16.60
CA LYS A 340 7.67 -21.39 16.19
C LYS A 340 6.91 -21.95 14.99
N PRO A 341 7.13 -21.43 13.77
CA PRO A 341 6.48 -21.94 12.57
C PRO A 341 6.80 -23.42 12.37
N LYS A 342 5.88 -24.15 11.74
CA LYS A 342 6.09 -25.56 11.42
C LYS A 342 7.10 -25.66 10.28
N MET A 343 8.03 -26.60 10.41
CA MET A 343 8.91 -27.04 9.32
C MET A 343 8.16 -27.99 8.39
#